data_AF-A0A662WR43-F1
#
_entry.id   AF-A0A662WR43-F1
#
_cell.length_a   1.000
_cell.length_b   1.000
_cell.length_c   1.000
_cell.angle_alpha   90.00
_cell.angle_beta   90.00
_cell.angle_gamma   90.00
#
_symmetry.space_group_name_H-M   'P 1'
#
loop_
_entity.id
_entity.type
_entity.pdbx_description
1 polymer ?
#
loop_
_entity_poly.entity_id
_entity_poly.type
_entity_poly.pdbx_seq_one_letter_code
_entity_poly.pdbx_strand_id
1 'polypeptide(L)'
;MLLVDKRQPQRAAIAIAHPTHARLLTPATATATSRKRKILLVADAKEKRARCSWTELEYEMVLEEATLLREELELLVLVALDLCKDLGTDQTVVSRFSATLETIGELMASSQALTVPQIREMCQQMLKMMQFLCQVHYAHFALIDMQDQLRECRNRFMLFICKNAAMIGLH
;
A
#
# COMPACT_ATOMS: atom_id res chain seq x y z
N MET A 1 47.01 34.15 15.70
CA MET A 1 46.72 35.47 15.11
C MET A 1 45.95 35.19 13.82
N LEU A 2 44.65 35.49 13.66
CA LEU A 2 43.63 36.17 14.49
C LEU A 2 42.46 35.17 14.76
N LEU A 3 41.66 35.17 15.85
CA LEU A 3 40.80 36.20 16.48
C LEU A 3 39.66 36.74 15.59
N VAL A 4 38.52 37.14 16.22
CA VAL A 4 37.22 37.66 15.68
C VAL A 4 36.12 36.58 15.55
N ASP A 5 34.87 36.77 16.02
CA ASP A 5 34.31 37.65 17.08
C ASP A 5 32.96 37.09 17.56
N LYS A 6 32.56 37.36 18.82
CA LYS A 6 31.21 37.03 19.35
C LYS A 6 30.26 38.19 19.09
N ARG A 7 29.10 38.02 18.41
CA ARG A 7 27.99 38.99 18.50
C ARG A 7 26.59 38.37 18.53
N GLN A 8 25.92 38.49 19.68
CA GLN A 8 24.48 38.68 19.75
C GLN A 8 24.10 40.09 19.28
N PRO A 9 22.85 40.30 18.84
CA PRO A 9 22.15 41.55 19.10
C PRO A 9 20.92 41.35 20.01
N GLN A 10 20.57 42.38 20.77
CA GLN A 10 19.43 42.39 21.70
C GLN A 10 18.17 43.02 21.09
N ARG A 11 17.03 42.69 21.71
CA ARG A 11 15.71 43.36 21.74
C ARG A 11 15.55 44.70 20.99
N ALA A 12 14.44 44.80 20.25
CA ALA A 12 13.64 46.03 20.20
C ALA A 12 12.17 45.67 20.49
N ALA A 13 11.49 46.50 21.31
CA ALA A 13 10.06 46.40 21.57
C ALA A 13 9.33 47.52 20.84
N ILE A 14 8.15 47.24 20.30
CA ILE A 14 7.24 48.27 19.77
C ILE A 14 5.86 48.01 20.37
N ALA A 15 5.40 48.98 21.16
CA ALA A 15 4.01 49.10 21.63
C ALA A 15 3.27 50.15 20.77
N ILE A 16 2.05 50.54 21.18
CA ILE A 16 1.05 51.41 20.52
C ILE A 16 -0.03 50.56 19.80
N ALA A 17 -1.36 50.69 20.06
CA ALA A 17 -2.11 51.78 20.68
C ALA A 17 -3.22 51.35 21.69
N HIS A 18 -3.59 52.31 22.55
CA HIS A 18 -4.89 52.48 23.24
C HIS A 18 -5.54 53.77 22.70
N PRO A 19 -6.78 54.17 23.10
CA PRO A 19 -7.93 53.43 23.62
C PRO A 19 -9.09 53.51 22.58
N THR A 20 -10.35 53.11 22.74
CA THR A 20 -11.43 53.44 23.71
C THR A 20 -12.66 52.63 23.20
N HIS A 21 -13.78 52.35 23.87
CA HIS A 21 -14.40 52.83 25.12
C HIS A 21 -14.96 51.65 25.94
N ALA A 22 -15.29 51.88 27.21
CA ALA A 22 -16.02 50.92 28.04
C ALA A 22 -17.51 51.32 28.18
N ARG A 23 -18.42 50.34 28.24
CA ARG A 23 -19.62 50.45 29.09
C ARG A 23 -20.15 49.09 29.55
N LEU A 24 -20.44 49.04 30.86
CA LEU A 24 -20.88 47.87 31.62
C LEU A 24 -22.22 47.27 31.16
N LEU A 25 -22.37 45.96 31.36
CA LEU A 25 -23.59 45.35 31.88
C LEU A 25 -23.25 44.25 32.91
N THR A 26 -24.24 43.95 33.76
CA THR A 26 -24.17 43.31 35.09
C THR A 26 -23.94 41.79 35.11
N PRO A 27 -23.58 41.20 36.27
CA PRO A 27 -23.31 39.77 36.38
C PRO A 27 -24.61 38.93 36.39
N ALA A 28 -24.68 37.93 35.52
CA ALA A 28 -25.72 36.91 35.52
C ALA A 28 -25.15 35.55 35.95
N THR A 29 -25.61 35.11 37.12
CA THR A 29 -25.68 33.74 37.67
C THR A 29 -25.18 32.57 36.80
N ALA A 30 -24.33 31.75 37.41
CA ALA A 30 -23.85 30.49 36.85
C ALA A 30 -24.96 29.52 36.45
N THR A 31 -24.83 28.92 35.25
CA THR A 31 -25.19 27.51 35.02
C THR A 31 -24.11 26.87 34.16
N ALA A 32 -23.21 26.12 34.80
CA ALA A 32 -22.18 25.34 34.13
C ALA A 32 -22.77 24.12 33.41
N THR A 33 -23.46 24.35 32.29
CA THR A 33 -23.90 23.26 31.41
C THR A 33 -22.70 22.76 30.61
N SER A 34 -21.98 21.81 31.21
CA SER A 34 -20.89 21.08 30.56
C SER A 34 -21.44 20.30 29.35
N ARG A 35 -21.48 20.97 28.19
CA ARG A 35 -21.76 20.34 26.90
C ARG A 35 -20.56 19.45 26.55
N LYS A 36 -20.55 18.23 27.10
CA LYS A 36 -19.76 17.12 26.58
C LYS A 36 -20.06 17.04 25.07
N ARG A 37 -19.12 17.47 24.23
CA ARG A 37 -19.18 17.24 22.79
C ARG A 37 -19.13 15.73 22.61
N LYS A 38 -20.29 15.12 22.39
CA LYS A 38 -20.41 13.70 22.06
C LYS A 38 -19.81 13.57 20.66
N ILE A 39 -18.54 13.19 20.58
CA ILE A 39 -17.90 12.85 19.30
C ILE A 39 -18.69 11.64 18.80
N LEU A 40 -19.56 11.90 17.82
CA LEU A 40 -20.32 10.87 17.15
C LEU A 40 -19.35 10.16 16.22
N LEU A 41 -18.64 9.15 16.74
CA LEU A 41 -17.94 8.18 15.92
C LEU A 41 -19.01 7.50 15.05
N VAL A 42 -19.03 7.89 13.78
CA VAL A 42 -19.96 7.37 12.77
C VAL A 42 -19.89 5.85 12.77
N ALA A 43 -21.05 5.18 12.80
CA ALA A 43 -21.14 3.75 13.04
C ALA A 43 -20.40 2.91 11.96
N ASP A 44 -20.24 3.45 10.75
CA ASP A 44 -19.47 2.85 9.65
C ASP A 44 -18.02 2.48 10.05
N ALA A 45 -17.39 3.27 10.93
CA ALA A 45 -16.05 2.99 11.45
C ALA A 45 -16.02 1.81 12.45
N LYS A 46 -17.17 1.39 12.98
CA LYS A 46 -17.31 0.22 13.86
C LYS A 46 -17.76 -1.02 13.10
N GLU A 47 -18.62 -0.88 12.09
CA GLU A 47 -19.04 -2.03 11.27
C GLU A 47 -17.88 -2.60 10.44
N LYS A 48 -16.98 -1.74 9.94
CA LYS A 48 -15.69 -2.17 9.34
C LYS A 48 -14.77 -2.94 10.31
N ARG A 49 -14.94 -2.79 11.62
CA ARG A 49 -14.03 -3.39 12.64
C ARG A 49 -14.42 -4.78 13.12
N ALA A 50 -15.56 -5.32 12.67
CA ALA A 50 -16.16 -6.51 13.28
C ALA A 50 -15.97 -7.82 12.48
N ARG A 51 -15.32 -7.80 11.30
CA ARG A 51 -15.23 -8.99 10.40
C ARG A 51 -13.89 -9.21 9.69
N CYS A 52 -12.81 -8.53 10.10
CA CYS A 52 -11.44 -8.93 9.75
C CYS A 52 -10.71 -9.34 11.02
N SER A 53 -10.04 -10.50 10.99
CA SER A 53 -9.14 -10.94 12.07
C SER A 53 -7.79 -10.21 12.05
N TRP A 54 -7.51 -9.47 10.97
CA TRP A 54 -6.28 -8.73 10.75
C TRP A 54 -6.40 -7.32 11.34
N THR A 55 -5.29 -6.80 11.86
CA THR A 55 -5.15 -5.37 12.15
C THR A 55 -5.02 -4.57 10.85
N GLU A 56 -5.29 -3.26 10.96
CA GLU A 56 -5.13 -2.30 9.85
C GLU A 56 -3.69 -2.31 9.30
N LEU A 57 -2.69 -2.39 10.18
CA LEU A 57 -1.27 -2.47 9.79
C LEU A 57 -0.94 -3.78 9.05
N GLU A 58 -1.41 -4.93 9.52
CA GLU A 58 -1.19 -6.22 8.84
C GLU A 58 -1.83 -6.24 7.44
N TYR A 59 -3.01 -5.65 7.30
CA TYR A 59 -3.69 -5.50 6.02
C TYR A 59 -2.92 -4.64 5.03
N GLU A 60 -2.48 -3.44 5.43
CA GLU A 60 -1.68 -2.55 4.57
C GLU A 60 -0.34 -3.20 4.18
N MET A 61 0.36 -3.84 5.12
CA MET A 61 1.62 -4.55 4.84
C MET A 61 1.43 -5.73 3.86
N VAL A 62 0.33 -6.47 3.95
CA VAL A 62 0.02 -7.56 3.01
C VAL A 62 -0.26 -7.00 1.61
N LEU A 63 -0.98 -5.88 1.49
CA LEU A 63 -1.24 -5.26 0.19
C LEU A 63 0.01 -4.64 -0.41
N GLU A 64 0.87 -3.98 0.37
CA GLU A 64 2.16 -3.44 -0.08
C GLU A 64 3.05 -4.57 -0.62
N GLU A 65 3.25 -5.64 0.16
CA GLU A 65 4.07 -6.79 -0.26
C GLU A 65 3.48 -7.50 -1.51
N ALA A 66 2.14 -7.63 -1.59
CA ALA A 66 1.46 -8.17 -2.77
C ALA A 66 1.56 -7.26 -4.01
N THR A 67 1.58 -5.93 -3.84
CA THR A 67 1.68 -4.96 -4.95
C THR A 67 3.05 -5.08 -5.61
N LEU A 68 4.11 -5.06 -4.81
CA LEU A 68 5.49 -5.23 -5.29
C LEU A 68 5.68 -6.57 -6.01
N LEU A 69 5.10 -7.64 -5.47
CA LEU A 69 5.13 -8.97 -6.11
C LEU A 69 4.32 -9.02 -7.42
N ARG A 70 3.25 -8.22 -7.56
CA ARG A 70 2.47 -8.08 -8.81
C ARG A 70 3.27 -7.34 -9.87
N GLU A 71 3.96 -6.26 -9.49
CA GLU A 71 4.83 -5.48 -10.38
C GLU A 71 6.03 -6.31 -10.89
N GLU A 72 6.72 -7.03 -9.99
CA GLU A 72 7.82 -7.92 -10.37
C GLU A 72 7.35 -9.04 -11.31
N LEU A 73 6.19 -9.64 -11.04
CA LEU A 73 5.59 -10.68 -11.88
C LEU A 73 5.13 -10.13 -13.24
N GLU A 74 4.60 -8.91 -13.30
CA GLU A 74 4.22 -8.24 -14.54
C GLU A 74 5.43 -8.01 -15.45
N LEU A 75 6.55 -7.53 -14.90
CA LEU A 75 7.80 -7.40 -15.67
C LEU A 75 8.25 -8.76 -16.25
N LEU A 76 8.17 -9.84 -15.47
CA LEU A 76 8.49 -11.18 -15.97
C LEU A 76 7.50 -11.65 -17.06
N VAL A 77 6.20 -11.37 -16.92
CA VAL A 77 5.19 -11.69 -17.94
C VAL A 77 5.42 -10.91 -19.24
N LEU A 78 5.81 -9.64 -19.17
CA LEU A 78 6.17 -8.83 -20.34
C LEU A 78 7.42 -9.38 -21.06
N VAL A 79 8.47 -9.72 -20.32
CA VAL A 79 9.67 -10.37 -20.88
C VAL A 79 9.32 -11.71 -21.52
N ALA A 80 8.44 -12.50 -20.91
CA ALA A 80 7.97 -13.77 -21.47
C ALA A 80 7.15 -13.59 -22.76
N LEU A 81 6.39 -12.49 -22.92
CA LEU A 81 5.70 -12.15 -24.17
C LEU A 81 6.69 -11.84 -25.30
N ASP A 82 7.73 -11.06 -25.02
CA ASP A 82 8.73 -10.71 -26.03
C ASP A 82 9.55 -11.94 -26.44
N LEU A 83 9.96 -12.76 -25.47
CA LEU A 83 10.57 -14.07 -25.75
C LEU A 83 9.66 -15.00 -26.58
N CYS A 84 8.34 -14.97 -26.39
CA CYS A 84 7.43 -15.73 -27.26
C CYS A 84 7.48 -15.26 -28.72
N LYS A 85 7.52 -13.95 -28.95
CA LYS A 85 7.59 -13.37 -30.31
C LYS A 85 8.92 -13.72 -30.97
N ASP A 86 10.03 -13.54 -30.25
CA ASP A 86 11.38 -13.76 -30.77
C ASP A 86 11.67 -15.24 -31.05
N LEU A 87 11.14 -16.15 -30.22
CA LEU A 87 11.30 -17.61 -30.38
C LEU A 87 10.19 -18.27 -31.22
N GLY A 88 9.17 -17.51 -31.64
CA GLY A 88 8.03 -18.02 -32.40
C GLY A 88 7.14 -19.02 -31.63
N THR A 89 7.06 -18.91 -30.31
CA THR A 89 6.24 -19.79 -29.44
C THR A 89 4.87 -19.20 -29.14
N ASP A 90 3.90 -20.03 -28.75
CA ASP A 90 2.54 -19.56 -28.44
C ASP A 90 2.52 -18.62 -27.21
N GLN A 91 2.17 -17.36 -27.45
CA GLN A 91 2.03 -16.34 -26.41
C GLN A 91 0.64 -16.32 -25.74
N THR A 92 -0.34 -17.10 -26.20
CA THR A 92 -1.77 -16.99 -25.80
C THR A 92 -1.99 -17.02 -24.29
N VAL A 93 -1.27 -17.89 -23.57
CA VAL A 93 -1.37 -17.99 -22.11
C VAL A 93 -0.75 -16.76 -21.43
N VAL A 94 0.42 -16.34 -21.88
CA VAL A 94 1.16 -15.21 -21.31
C VAL A 94 0.41 -13.88 -21.56
N SER A 95 -0.24 -13.72 -22.72
CA SER A 95 -1.07 -12.54 -23.01
C SER A 95 -2.29 -12.45 -22.08
N ARG A 96 -2.91 -13.59 -21.72
CA ARG A 96 -3.99 -13.63 -20.73
C ARG A 96 -3.48 -13.29 -19.32
N PHE A 97 -2.26 -13.69 -18.97
CA PHE A 97 -1.65 -13.30 -17.70
C PHE A 97 -1.41 -11.80 -17.64
N SER A 98 -0.94 -11.16 -18.71
CA SER A 98 -0.78 -9.70 -18.78
C SER A 98 -2.08 -8.97 -18.48
N ALA A 99 -3.18 -9.32 -19.18
CA ALA A 99 -4.49 -8.72 -18.95
C ALA A 99 -5.06 -9.00 -17.53
N THR A 100 -4.70 -10.16 -16.96
CA THR A 100 -5.10 -10.50 -15.58
C THR A 100 -4.31 -9.66 -14.56
N LEU A 101 -3.01 -9.42 -14.78
CA LEU A 101 -2.18 -8.60 -13.88
C LEU A 101 -2.54 -7.11 -13.96
N GLU A 102 -2.98 -6.64 -15.12
CA GLU A 102 -3.58 -5.31 -15.32
C GLU A 102 -4.88 -5.21 -14.50
N THR A 103 -5.81 -6.16 -14.65
CA THR A 103 -7.06 -6.22 -13.86
C THR A 103 -6.79 -6.28 -12.34
N ILE A 104 -5.77 -7.03 -11.92
CA ILE A 104 -5.34 -7.09 -10.51
C ILE A 104 -4.78 -5.72 -10.07
N GLY A 105 -3.98 -5.06 -10.90
CA GLY A 105 -3.43 -3.72 -10.63
C GLY A 105 -4.53 -2.67 -10.45
N GLU A 106 -5.52 -2.64 -11.34
CA GLU A 106 -6.70 -1.76 -11.22
C GLU A 106 -7.47 -1.99 -9.91
N LEU A 107 -7.65 -3.25 -9.51
CA LEU A 107 -8.32 -3.60 -8.26
C LEU A 107 -7.53 -3.12 -7.03
N MET A 108 -6.20 -3.26 -7.03
CA MET A 108 -5.32 -2.78 -5.96
C MET A 108 -5.23 -1.26 -5.89
N ALA A 109 -5.28 -0.57 -7.04
CA ALA A 109 -5.31 0.89 -7.11
C ALA A 109 -6.69 1.51 -6.78
N SER A 110 -7.71 0.69 -6.58
CA SER A 110 -9.06 1.17 -6.28
C SER A 110 -9.17 1.82 -4.89
N SER A 111 -10.07 2.80 -4.75
CA SER A 111 -10.33 3.47 -3.45
C SER A 111 -11.14 2.62 -2.45
N GLN A 112 -11.46 1.37 -2.81
CA GLN A 112 -12.21 0.44 -1.97
C GLN A 112 -11.27 -0.56 -1.30
N ALA A 113 -11.45 -0.79 -0.01
CA ALA A 113 -10.69 -1.81 0.71
C ALA A 113 -11.02 -3.21 0.14
N LEU A 114 -10.00 -3.98 -0.20
CA LEU A 114 -10.13 -5.32 -0.73
C LEU A 114 -10.58 -6.28 0.38
N THR A 115 -11.44 -7.23 0.02
CA THR A 115 -11.83 -8.31 0.92
C THR A 115 -10.82 -9.45 0.91
N VAL A 116 -10.71 -10.21 2.00
CA VAL A 116 -9.81 -11.38 2.08
C VAL A 116 -10.03 -12.40 0.93
N PRO A 117 -11.27 -12.69 0.48
CA PRO A 117 -11.49 -13.50 -0.73
C PRO A 117 -10.88 -12.91 -2.01
N GLN A 118 -10.93 -11.59 -2.22
CA GLN A 118 -10.29 -10.95 -3.38
C GLN A 118 -8.77 -11.06 -3.31
N ILE A 119 -8.17 -10.77 -2.15
CA ILE A 119 -6.72 -10.91 -1.92
C ILE A 119 -6.28 -12.35 -2.19
N ARG A 120 -7.05 -13.34 -1.72
CA ARG A 120 -6.81 -14.76 -1.98
C ARG A 120 -6.88 -15.11 -3.46
N GLU A 121 -7.92 -14.67 -4.17
CA GLU A 121 -8.10 -14.92 -5.60
C GLU A 121 -6.92 -14.36 -6.40
N MET A 122 -6.52 -13.10 -6.13
CA MET A 122 -5.34 -12.48 -6.73
C MET A 122 -4.06 -13.30 -6.47
N CYS A 123 -3.81 -13.68 -5.20
CA CYS A 123 -2.65 -14.49 -4.83
C CYS A 123 -2.64 -15.85 -5.54
N GLN A 124 -3.79 -16.49 -5.70
CA GLN A 124 -3.93 -17.77 -6.41
C GLN A 124 -3.73 -17.62 -7.92
N GLN A 125 -4.17 -16.51 -8.51
CA GLN A 125 -3.91 -16.20 -9.93
C GLN A 125 -2.42 -15.94 -10.17
N MET A 126 -1.78 -15.09 -9.36
CA MET A 126 -0.34 -14.82 -9.41
C MET A 126 0.50 -16.09 -9.20
N LEU A 127 0.09 -16.98 -8.28
CA LEU A 127 0.76 -18.27 -8.06
C LEU A 127 0.75 -19.15 -9.32
N LYS A 128 -0.40 -19.24 -10.01
CA LYS A 128 -0.53 -20.01 -11.27
C LYS A 128 0.38 -19.45 -12.36
N MET A 129 0.48 -18.12 -12.48
CA MET A 129 1.38 -17.46 -13.43
C MET A 129 2.84 -17.79 -13.11
N MET A 130 3.25 -17.62 -11.86
CA MET A 130 4.62 -17.92 -11.40
C MET A 130 5.00 -19.39 -11.65
N GLN A 131 4.07 -20.33 -11.38
CA GLN A 131 4.25 -21.75 -11.69
C GLN A 131 4.44 -21.99 -13.19
N PHE A 132 3.59 -21.40 -14.04
CA PHE A 132 3.70 -21.54 -15.49
C PHE A 132 5.01 -20.96 -16.03
N LEU A 133 5.43 -19.77 -15.59
CA LEU A 133 6.71 -19.17 -16.00
C LEU A 133 7.90 -20.06 -15.59
N CYS A 134 7.87 -20.61 -14.38
CA CYS A 134 8.91 -21.54 -13.90
C CYS A 134 8.93 -22.89 -14.65
N GLN A 135 7.79 -23.36 -15.16
CA GLN A 135 7.70 -24.65 -15.88
C GLN A 135 7.98 -24.54 -17.37
N VAL A 136 7.48 -23.47 -18.02
CA VAL A 136 7.48 -23.31 -19.47
C VAL A 136 8.53 -22.32 -19.96
N HIS A 137 8.74 -21.22 -19.24
CA HIS A 137 9.61 -20.12 -19.69
C HIS A 137 10.98 -20.10 -19.04
N TYR A 138 11.26 -20.89 -18.00
CA TYR A 138 12.55 -20.86 -17.29
C TYR A 138 13.75 -21.04 -18.25
N ALA A 139 13.65 -21.92 -19.23
CA ALA A 139 14.67 -22.10 -20.26
C ALA A 139 14.80 -20.88 -21.20
N HIS A 140 13.70 -20.19 -21.50
CA HIS A 140 13.71 -18.97 -22.31
C HIS A 140 14.34 -17.78 -21.55
N PHE A 141 14.02 -17.61 -20.26
CA PHE A 141 14.70 -16.63 -19.40
C PHE A 141 16.20 -16.90 -19.28
N ALA A 142 16.63 -18.17 -19.34
CA ALA A 142 18.04 -18.55 -19.32
C ALA A 142 18.80 -18.20 -20.62
N LEU A 143 18.12 -17.89 -21.73
CA LEU A 143 18.76 -17.38 -22.96
C LEU A 143 19.18 -15.91 -22.85
N ILE A 144 18.67 -15.19 -21.84
CA ILE A 144 18.87 -13.75 -21.62
C ILE A 144 19.35 -13.42 -20.20
N ASP A 145 19.93 -14.40 -19.50
CA ASP A 145 20.45 -14.28 -18.12
C ASP A 145 19.44 -13.73 -17.08
N MET A 146 18.15 -14.08 -17.25
CA MET A 146 17.05 -13.65 -16.36
C MET A 146 16.44 -14.79 -15.50
N GLN A 147 17.00 -16.00 -15.57
CA GLN A 147 16.50 -17.17 -14.83
C GLN A 147 16.59 -17.02 -13.31
N ASP A 148 17.56 -16.24 -12.81
CA ASP A 148 17.78 -16.06 -11.38
C ASP A 148 16.82 -15.00 -10.79
N GLN A 149 16.42 -14.01 -11.59
CA GLN A 149 15.39 -13.01 -11.27
C GLN A 149 14.02 -13.68 -11.17
N LEU A 150 13.68 -14.58 -12.11
CA LEU A 150 12.49 -15.43 -12.01
C LEU A 150 12.53 -16.30 -10.73
N ARG A 151 13.69 -16.87 -10.41
CA ARG A 151 13.87 -17.68 -9.19
C ARG A 151 13.73 -16.86 -7.91
N GLU A 152 14.27 -15.64 -7.89
CA GLU A 152 14.21 -14.73 -6.74
C GLU A 152 12.78 -14.24 -6.49
N CYS A 153 12.09 -13.76 -7.53
CA CYS A 153 10.68 -13.36 -7.44
C CYS A 153 9.80 -14.53 -6.97
N ARG A 154 10.00 -15.75 -7.52
CA ARG A 154 9.36 -16.98 -7.03
C ARG A 154 9.63 -17.23 -5.55
N ASN A 155 10.88 -17.11 -5.10
CA ASN A 155 11.25 -17.36 -3.70
C ASN A 155 10.58 -16.35 -2.76
N ARG A 156 10.56 -15.06 -3.13
CA ARG A 156 9.87 -14.00 -2.38
C ARG A 156 8.37 -14.22 -2.35
N PHE A 157 7.75 -14.57 -3.48
CA PHE A 157 6.34 -14.89 -3.56
C PHE A 157 5.96 -16.09 -2.67
N MET A 158 6.75 -17.16 -2.68
CA MET A 158 6.53 -18.31 -1.81
C MET A 158 6.69 -17.95 -0.33
N LEU A 159 7.68 -17.13 0.03
CA LEU A 159 7.84 -16.65 1.41
C LEU A 159 6.64 -15.81 1.87
N PHE A 160 6.16 -14.89 1.03
CA PHE A 160 4.94 -14.10 1.27
C PHE A 160 3.71 -15.01 1.48
N ILE A 161 3.50 -15.99 0.60
CA ILE A 161 2.39 -16.94 0.74
C ILE A 161 2.52 -17.75 2.03
N CYS A 162 3.69 -18.30 2.36
CA CYS A 162 3.88 -19.08 3.58
C CYS A 162 3.70 -18.25 4.86
N LYS A 163 4.21 -17.02 4.88
CA LYS A 163 4.07 -16.06 6.00
C LYS A 163 2.61 -15.67 6.25
N ASN A 164 1.84 -15.47 5.17
CA ASN A 164 0.48 -14.92 5.24
C ASN A 164 -0.63 -15.98 5.01
N ALA A 165 -0.27 -17.27 4.88
CA ALA A 165 -1.18 -18.36 4.50
C ALA A 165 -2.45 -18.40 5.36
N ALA A 166 -2.31 -18.41 6.68
CA ALA A 166 -3.43 -18.46 7.61
C ALA A 166 -4.30 -17.19 7.57
N MET A 167 -3.70 -16.02 7.27
CA MET A 167 -4.44 -14.75 7.16
C MET A 167 -5.28 -14.71 5.90
N ILE A 168 -4.65 -15.00 4.75
CA ILE A 168 -5.29 -15.12 3.42
C ILE A 168 -6.27 -16.32 3.41
N GLY A 169 -6.09 -17.26 4.34
CA GLY A 169 -6.87 -18.47 4.59
C GLY A 169 -6.62 -19.58 3.57
N LEU A 170 -5.39 -19.64 3.07
CA LEU A 170 -4.82 -20.78 2.36
C LEU A 170 -4.44 -21.83 3.41
N HIS A 171 -5.16 -22.95 3.41
CA HIS A 171 -4.97 -24.11 4.30
C HIS A 171 -4.77 -25.36 3.46
#